data_AF-A0A832T8F5-F1
#
_entry.id   AF-A0A832T8F5-F1
#
_cell.length_a   1.000
_cell.length_b   1.000
_cell.length_c   1.000
_cell.angle_alpha   90.00
_cell.angle_beta   90.00
_cell.angle_gamma   90.00
#
_symmetry.space_group_name_H-M   'P 1'
#
loop_
_entity.id
_entity.type
_entity.pdbx_description
1 polymer ?
#
loop_
_entity_poly.entity_id
_entity_poly.type
_entity_poly.pdbx_seq_one_letter_code
_entity_poly.pdbx_strand_id
1 'polypeptide(L)'
;YLWIFPKGERTANVGIGISGKKSGAGHRARDYLDRFVSSRFPGGKTIEHIVGGVSVCRPLPCTVADGLMIVGDAARVVDPLTGGGIYNAMFTGKLAAGTAAAAISRGDCAKAALMPYDKAWRDSPMGKAIARNWQIKEYLIKLPDGKLNAIIQSAASLNLKEFSTLSLIKELMKRNPKLVVELAALKASLG
;
A
#
# COMPACT_ATOMS: atom_id res chain seq x y z
N TYR A 1 7.79 7.23 -1.19
CA TYR A 1 8.76 7.06 -2.30
C TYR A 1 8.34 7.94 -3.48
N LEU A 2 9.24 8.15 -4.43
CA LEU A 2 8.96 8.80 -5.73
C LEU A 2 8.58 7.74 -6.77
N TRP A 3 7.80 8.11 -7.77
CA TRP A 3 7.47 7.26 -8.93
C TRP A 3 7.46 8.05 -10.23
N ILE A 4 7.68 7.34 -11.34
CA ILE A 4 7.57 7.84 -12.71
C ILE A 4 6.84 6.75 -13.51
N PHE A 5 5.61 7.01 -13.95
CA PHE A 5 4.82 6.09 -14.76
C PHE A 5 4.63 6.66 -16.17
N PRO A 6 5.41 6.22 -17.17
CA PRO A 6 5.23 6.64 -18.56
C PRO A 6 3.82 6.32 -19.07
N LYS A 7 3.21 7.28 -19.79
CA LYS A 7 1.89 7.16 -20.42
C LYS A 7 1.92 7.23 -21.95
N GLY A 8 3.12 7.25 -22.52
CA GLY A 8 3.39 7.41 -23.94
C GLY A 8 4.81 7.89 -24.14
N GLU A 9 5.15 8.33 -25.35
CA GLU A 9 6.52 8.73 -25.69
C GLU A 9 7.00 9.99 -24.98
N ARG A 10 6.08 10.94 -24.71
CA ARG A 10 6.42 12.30 -24.23
C ARG A 10 5.71 12.70 -22.94
N THR A 11 5.06 11.75 -22.25
CA THR A 11 4.25 12.03 -21.06
C THR A 11 4.42 10.96 -19.99
N ALA A 12 4.49 11.37 -18.73
CA ALA A 12 4.52 10.46 -17.59
C ALA A 12 3.82 11.08 -16.37
N ASN A 13 3.24 10.23 -15.53
CA ASN A 13 2.84 10.64 -14.19
C ASN A 13 4.07 10.56 -13.27
N VAL A 14 4.55 11.71 -12.81
CA VAL A 14 5.65 11.82 -11.83
C VAL A 14 5.05 12.26 -10.51
N GLY A 15 5.35 11.53 -9.43
CA GLY A 15 4.79 11.88 -8.14
C GLY A 15 5.60 11.36 -6.96
N ILE A 16 5.20 11.81 -5.77
CA ILE A 16 5.82 11.43 -4.51
C ILE A 16 4.76 11.21 -3.43
N GLY A 17 4.99 10.21 -2.60
CA GLY A 17 4.26 9.96 -1.37
C GLY A 17 5.19 10.10 -0.17
N ILE A 18 4.79 10.93 0.80
CA ILE A 18 5.46 11.07 2.10
C ILE A 18 4.45 10.83 3.23
N SER A 19 4.94 10.44 4.40
CA SER A 19 4.10 10.39 5.60
C SER A 19 3.67 11.81 5.98
N GLY A 20 2.38 12.01 6.29
CA GLY A 20 1.88 13.30 6.79
C GLY A 20 2.62 13.78 8.04
N LYS A 21 3.13 12.85 8.87
CA LYS A 21 3.97 13.16 10.06
C LYS A 21 5.32 13.79 9.72
N LYS A 22 5.76 13.71 8.46
CA LYS A 22 7.04 14.25 7.96
C LYS A 22 6.84 15.48 7.08
N SER A 23 5.59 15.89 6.84
CA SER A 23 5.28 17.08 6.05
C SER A 23 5.38 18.32 6.93
N GLY A 24 6.07 19.34 6.44
CA GLY A 24 6.26 20.62 7.12
C GLY A 24 6.80 21.68 6.15
N ALA A 25 6.97 22.92 6.60
CA ALA A 25 7.50 24.01 5.76
C ALA A 25 8.86 23.61 5.15
N GLY A 26 9.01 23.75 3.82
CA GLY A 26 10.22 23.34 3.08
C GLY A 26 10.38 21.82 2.86
N HIS A 27 9.49 21.02 3.44
CA HIS A 27 9.52 19.55 3.44
C HIS A 27 8.16 18.95 3.09
N ARG A 28 7.32 19.68 2.35
CA ARG A 28 6.04 19.16 1.85
C ARG A 28 6.31 18.20 0.69
N ALA A 29 5.35 17.32 0.41
CA ALA A 29 5.40 16.45 -0.77
C ALA A 29 5.70 17.25 -2.04
N ARG A 30 5.04 18.39 -2.20
CA ARG A 30 5.26 19.32 -3.32
C ARG A 30 6.68 19.86 -3.40
N ASP A 31 7.29 20.26 -2.28
CA ASP A 31 8.65 20.82 -2.27
C ASP A 31 9.68 19.77 -2.73
N TYR A 32 9.47 18.50 -2.42
CA TYR A 32 10.30 17.40 -2.92
C TYR A 32 10.02 17.09 -4.39
N LEU A 33 8.75 17.09 -4.80
CA LEU A 33 8.36 16.81 -6.18
C LEU A 33 8.91 17.88 -7.13
N ASP A 34 8.74 19.16 -6.80
CA ASP A 34 9.18 20.28 -7.63
C ASP A 34 10.70 20.26 -7.83
N ARG A 35 11.46 20.01 -6.75
CA ARG A 35 12.93 19.81 -6.82
C ARG A 35 13.31 18.62 -7.71
N PHE A 36 12.63 17.48 -7.55
CA PHE A 36 12.90 16.28 -8.34
C PHE A 36 12.61 16.49 -9.82
N VAL A 37 11.46 17.09 -10.16
CA VAL A 37 11.05 17.35 -11.54
C VAL A 37 11.97 18.37 -12.20
N SER A 38 12.29 19.47 -11.53
CA SER A 38 13.20 20.49 -12.08
C SER A 38 14.60 19.93 -12.37
N SER A 39 15.09 19.02 -11.53
CA SER A 39 16.39 18.38 -11.71
C SER A 39 16.36 17.29 -12.79
N ARG A 40 15.35 16.43 -12.80
CA ARG A 40 15.29 15.25 -13.67
C ARG A 40 14.74 15.54 -15.07
N PHE A 41 13.88 16.54 -15.18
CA PHE A 41 13.14 16.90 -16.40
C PHE A 41 13.14 18.42 -16.63
N PRO A 42 14.32 19.05 -16.84
CA PRO A 42 14.42 20.51 -16.93
C PRO A 42 13.62 21.14 -18.10
N GLY A 43 13.35 20.38 -19.17
CA GLY A 43 12.47 20.80 -20.28
C GLY A 43 11.04 20.25 -20.20
N GLY A 44 10.68 19.55 -19.13
CA GLY A 44 9.35 19.00 -18.92
C GLY A 44 8.32 20.10 -18.63
N LYS A 45 7.08 19.89 -19.07
CA LYS A 45 5.95 20.78 -18.76
C LYS A 45 4.93 20.05 -17.91
N THR A 46 4.59 20.64 -16.77
CA THR A 46 3.47 20.16 -15.94
C THR A 46 2.15 20.53 -16.61
N ILE A 47 1.40 19.52 -17.04
CA ILE A 47 0.08 19.70 -17.67
C ILE A 47 -1.08 19.50 -16.69
N GLU A 48 -0.83 18.79 -15.60
CA GLU A 48 -1.83 18.47 -14.58
C GLU A 48 -1.14 18.31 -13.22
N HIS A 49 -1.83 18.69 -12.15
CA HIS A 49 -1.38 18.50 -10.78
C HIS A 49 -2.52 17.95 -9.93
N ILE A 50 -2.30 16.77 -9.36
CA ILE A 50 -3.26 16.09 -8.48
C ILE A 50 -2.63 15.94 -7.10
N VAL A 51 -3.42 16.20 -6.06
CA VAL A 51 -3.07 15.93 -4.66
C VAL A 51 -4.11 14.99 -4.06
N GLY A 52 -3.66 14.11 -3.16
CA GLY A 52 -4.54 13.12 -2.53
C GLY A 52 -3.91 12.48 -1.30
N GLY A 53 -4.75 11.81 -0.51
CA GLY A 53 -4.34 11.02 0.64
C GLY A 53 -4.39 9.53 0.33
N VAL A 54 -3.47 8.77 0.93
CA VAL A 54 -3.42 7.30 0.79
C VAL A 54 -3.28 6.67 2.17
N SER A 55 -4.18 5.74 2.51
CA SER A 55 -4.16 5.06 3.82
C SER A 55 -3.15 3.91 3.84
N VAL A 56 -1.94 4.16 4.32
CA VAL A 56 -0.92 3.10 4.49
C VAL A 56 -0.91 2.53 5.91
N CYS A 57 -2.07 2.32 6.53
CA CYS A 57 -2.21 1.85 7.91
C CYS A 57 -2.83 0.45 7.97
N ARG A 58 -3.07 -0.07 9.19
CA ARG A 58 -3.85 -1.30 9.36
C ARG A 58 -5.30 -1.06 8.93
N PRO A 59 -5.99 -2.07 8.37
CA PRO A 59 -7.42 -1.98 8.09
C PRO A 59 -8.24 -1.70 9.35
N LEU A 60 -9.48 -1.25 9.16
CA LEU A 60 -10.43 -1.12 10.26
C LEU A 60 -10.68 -2.49 10.94
N PRO A 61 -10.95 -2.54 12.26
CA PRO A 61 -11.24 -3.80 12.96
C PRO A 61 -12.45 -4.54 12.41
N CYS A 62 -13.43 -3.80 11.87
CA CYS A 62 -14.63 -4.31 11.23
C CYS A 62 -15.01 -3.37 10.07
N THR A 63 -15.45 -3.94 8.94
CA THR A 63 -15.86 -3.21 7.73
C THR A 63 -17.36 -3.31 7.46
N VAL A 64 -18.13 -3.76 8.46
CA VAL A 64 -19.59 -3.96 8.37
C VAL A 64 -20.31 -3.47 9.63
N ALA A 65 -21.54 -3.00 9.43
CA ALA A 65 -22.53 -2.69 10.46
C ALA A 65 -23.93 -3.04 9.92
N ASP A 66 -24.99 -2.86 10.71
CA ASP A 66 -26.36 -3.11 10.22
C ASP A 66 -26.66 -2.24 8.99
N GLY A 67 -27.00 -2.89 7.88
CA GLY A 67 -27.28 -2.24 6.60
C GLY A 67 -26.08 -1.57 5.93
N LEU A 68 -24.85 -1.75 6.41
CA LEU A 68 -23.67 -1.04 5.92
C LEU A 68 -22.47 -1.96 5.68
N MET A 69 -21.85 -1.84 4.51
CA MET A 69 -20.52 -2.36 4.21
C MET A 69 -19.66 -1.25 3.61
N ILE A 70 -18.43 -1.11 4.07
CA ILE A 70 -17.45 -0.18 3.50
C ILE A 70 -16.39 -0.94 2.72
N VAL A 71 -15.95 -0.40 1.59
CA VAL A 71 -15.02 -1.02 0.64
C VAL A 71 -13.86 -0.07 0.30
N GLY A 72 -12.82 -0.59 -0.35
CA GLY A 72 -11.70 0.23 -0.86
C GLY A 72 -11.07 1.15 0.19
N ASP A 73 -10.74 2.37 -0.20
CA ASP A 73 -10.06 3.34 0.67
C ASP A 73 -10.83 3.63 1.97
N ALA A 74 -12.17 3.62 1.94
CA ALA A 74 -13.00 3.76 3.14
C ALA A 74 -12.78 2.62 4.14
N ALA A 75 -12.56 1.40 3.64
CA ALA A 75 -12.22 0.22 4.45
C ALA A 75 -10.74 0.18 4.87
N ARG A 76 -9.90 1.10 4.38
CA ARG A 76 -8.44 1.15 4.59
C ARG A 76 -7.72 -0.12 4.13
N VAL A 77 -8.13 -0.63 2.97
CA VAL A 77 -7.56 -1.86 2.39
C VAL A 77 -6.49 -1.58 1.34
N VAL A 78 -5.96 -0.36 1.23
CA VAL A 78 -4.79 -0.05 0.39
C VAL A 78 -3.59 -0.89 0.83
N ASP A 79 -2.76 -1.36 -0.11
CA ASP A 79 -1.51 -2.03 0.21
C ASP A 79 -0.53 -1.04 0.91
N PRO A 80 -0.16 -1.27 2.17
CA PRO A 80 0.62 -0.29 2.94
C PRO A 80 2.07 -0.13 2.48
N LEU A 81 2.60 -1.09 1.72
CA LEU A 81 3.96 -1.05 1.19
C LEU A 81 4.02 -0.35 -0.17
N THR A 82 3.04 -0.63 -1.04
CA THR A 82 3.03 -0.13 -2.43
C THR A 82 2.14 1.09 -2.64
N GLY A 83 1.32 1.47 -1.65
CA GLY A 83 0.30 2.52 -1.79
C GLY A 83 -0.80 2.20 -2.81
N GLY A 84 -0.83 1.01 -3.38
CA GLY A 84 -1.79 0.60 -4.40
C GLY A 84 -3.15 0.23 -3.80
N GLY A 85 -4.21 0.89 -4.27
CA GLY A 85 -5.59 0.68 -3.80
C GLY A 85 -6.55 0.14 -4.85
N ILE A 86 -6.31 0.35 -6.14
CA ILE A 86 -7.28 0.09 -7.22
C ILE A 86 -7.74 -1.38 -7.24
N TYR A 87 -6.80 -2.34 -7.25
CA TYR A 87 -7.13 -3.75 -7.20
C TYR A 87 -7.91 -4.11 -5.92
N ASN A 88 -7.45 -3.64 -4.77
CA ASN A 88 -8.06 -3.95 -3.48
C ASN A 88 -9.48 -3.37 -3.37
N ALA A 89 -9.71 -2.19 -3.93
CA ALA A 89 -11.03 -1.56 -4.03
C ALA A 89 -11.98 -2.36 -4.92
N MET A 90 -11.53 -2.78 -6.11
CA MET A 90 -12.35 -3.64 -6.99
C MET A 90 -12.65 -4.99 -6.36
N PHE A 91 -11.65 -5.61 -5.71
CA PHE A 91 -11.79 -6.91 -5.06
C PHE A 91 -12.79 -6.85 -3.89
N THR A 92 -12.65 -5.87 -3.00
CA THR A 92 -13.59 -5.66 -1.90
C THR A 92 -14.98 -5.28 -2.39
N GLY A 93 -15.09 -4.44 -3.42
CA GLY A 93 -16.36 -4.11 -4.07
C GLY A 93 -17.08 -5.34 -4.62
N LYS A 94 -16.37 -6.24 -5.30
CA LYS A 94 -16.94 -7.49 -5.82
C LYS A 94 -17.48 -8.39 -4.69
N LEU A 95 -16.73 -8.54 -3.60
CA LEU A 95 -17.18 -9.33 -2.45
C LEU A 95 -18.40 -8.72 -1.78
N ALA A 96 -18.37 -7.40 -1.55
CA ALA A 96 -19.48 -6.67 -0.95
C ALA A 96 -20.76 -6.79 -1.81
N ALA A 97 -20.66 -6.68 -3.13
CA ALA A 97 -21.80 -6.84 -4.02
C ALA A 97 -22.46 -8.22 -3.89
N GLY A 98 -21.65 -9.29 -3.85
CA GLY A 98 -22.16 -10.66 -3.67
C GLY A 98 -22.86 -10.85 -2.32
N THR A 99 -22.26 -10.34 -1.24
CA THR A 99 -22.86 -10.39 0.10
C THR A 99 -24.14 -9.55 0.19
N ALA A 100 -24.16 -8.35 -0.40
CA ALA A 100 -25.32 -7.47 -0.43
C ALA A 100 -26.50 -8.12 -1.17
N ALA A 101 -26.25 -8.67 -2.37
CA ALA A 101 -27.29 -9.34 -3.14
C ALA A 101 -27.93 -10.50 -2.36
N ALA A 102 -27.11 -11.30 -1.67
CA ALA A 102 -27.60 -12.41 -0.86
C ALA A 102 -28.39 -11.95 0.38
N ALA A 103 -27.93 -10.89 1.06
CA ALA A 103 -28.59 -10.29 2.22
C ALA A 103 -29.96 -9.69 1.85
N ILE A 104 -30.01 -8.90 0.78
CA ILE A 104 -31.23 -8.26 0.27
C ILE A 104 -32.26 -9.31 -0.15
N SER A 105 -31.86 -10.34 -0.90
CA SER A 105 -32.77 -11.40 -1.34
C SER A 105 -33.39 -12.19 -0.18
N ARG A 106 -32.73 -12.24 0.98
CA ARG A 106 -33.27 -12.86 2.20
C ARG A 106 -34.05 -11.89 3.08
N GLY A 107 -34.07 -10.59 2.76
CA GLY A 107 -34.63 -9.56 3.63
C GLY A 107 -33.86 -9.36 4.94
N ASP A 108 -32.60 -9.79 5.01
CA ASP A 108 -31.77 -9.73 6.21
C ASP A 108 -30.46 -9.00 5.93
N CYS A 109 -30.42 -7.73 6.35
CA CYS A 109 -29.27 -6.84 6.25
C CYS A 109 -28.62 -6.57 7.62
N ALA A 110 -28.88 -7.40 8.63
CA ALA A 110 -28.20 -7.28 9.91
C ALA A 110 -26.70 -7.49 9.74
N LYS A 111 -25.90 -6.92 10.64
CA LYS A 111 -24.43 -7.02 10.64
C LYS A 111 -23.98 -8.48 10.50
N ALA A 112 -24.64 -9.41 11.20
CA ALA A 112 -24.34 -10.84 11.14
C ALA A 112 -24.47 -11.41 9.71
N ALA A 113 -25.49 -11.01 8.95
CA ALA A 113 -25.69 -11.40 7.57
C ALA A 113 -24.64 -10.81 6.61
N LEU A 114 -24.01 -9.69 7.00
CA LEU A 114 -22.97 -8.98 6.22
C LEU A 114 -21.54 -9.39 6.61
N MET A 115 -21.33 -10.01 7.78
CA MET A 115 -20.01 -10.52 8.22
C MET A 115 -19.28 -11.44 7.23
N PRO A 116 -19.95 -12.22 6.36
CA PRO A 116 -19.26 -12.98 5.32
C PRO A 116 -18.36 -12.12 4.41
N TYR A 117 -18.76 -10.88 4.11
CA TYR A 117 -17.90 -9.95 3.36
C TYR A 117 -16.62 -9.60 4.12
N ASP A 118 -16.74 -9.16 5.38
CA ASP A 118 -15.58 -8.77 6.21
C ASP A 118 -14.60 -9.95 6.38
N LYS A 119 -15.13 -11.15 6.62
CA LYS A 119 -14.34 -12.37 6.73
C LYS A 119 -13.65 -12.73 5.42
N ALA A 120 -14.38 -12.71 4.30
CA ALA A 120 -13.87 -13.15 3.01
C ALA A 120 -12.65 -12.34 2.55
N TRP A 121 -12.69 -11.01 2.65
CA TRP A 121 -11.56 -10.21 2.20
C TRP A 121 -10.36 -10.34 3.16
N ARG A 122 -10.57 -10.47 4.47
CA ARG A 122 -9.49 -10.65 5.46
C ARG A 122 -8.76 -11.98 5.27
N ASP A 123 -9.52 -13.06 5.04
CA ASP A 123 -8.97 -14.40 4.89
C ASP A 123 -8.32 -14.62 3.50
N SER A 124 -8.62 -13.75 2.54
CA SER A 124 -8.05 -13.77 1.19
C SER A 124 -6.53 -13.55 1.18
N PRO A 125 -5.83 -13.93 0.09
CA PRO A 125 -4.43 -13.58 -0.12
C PRO A 125 -4.15 -12.07 -0.02
N MET A 126 -5.10 -11.23 -0.48
CA MET A 126 -5.00 -9.78 -0.40
C MET A 126 -5.00 -9.30 1.06
N GLY A 127 -5.94 -9.78 1.89
CA GLY A 127 -6.01 -9.44 3.31
C GLY A 127 -4.74 -9.83 4.07
N LYS A 128 -4.23 -11.04 3.82
CA LYS A 128 -2.96 -11.53 4.39
C LYS A 128 -1.76 -10.70 3.92
N ALA A 129 -1.74 -10.29 2.65
CA ALA A 129 -0.69 -9.44 2.10
C ALA A 129 -0.68 -8.04 2.75
N ILE A 130 -1.84 -7.42 2.98
CA ILE A 130 -1.94 -6.11 3.64
C ILE A 130 -1.32 -6.16 5.04
N ALA A 131 -1.65 -7.18 5.85
CA ALA A 131 -1.11 -7.32 7.21
C ALA A 131 0.42 -7.46 7.22
N ARG A 132 0.96 -8.33 6.36
CA ARG A 132 2.41 -8.52 6.20
C ARG A 132 3.09 -7.23 5.70
N ASN A 133 2.55 -6.61 4.66
CA ASN A 133 3.13 -5.43 4.02
C ASN A 133 3.13 -4.22 4.96
N TRP A 134 2.14 -4.11 5.85
CA TRP A 134 2.15 -3.10 6.91
C TRP A 134 3.36 -3.26 7.83
N GLN A 135 3.64 -4.47 8.32
CA GLN A 135 4.80 -4.73 9.20
C GLN A 135 6.12 -4.38 8.50
N ILE A 136 6.27 -4.78 7.24
CA ILE A 136 7.46 -4.47 6.45
C ILE A 136 7.62 -2.97 6.24
N LYS A 137 6.53 -2.26 5.92
CA LYS A 137 6.58 -0.82 5.76
C LYS A 137 7.01 -0.14 7.07
N GLU A 138 6.45 -0.51 8.22
CA GLU A 138 6.82 0.05 9.52
C GLU A 138 8.30 -0.18 9.88
N TYR A 139 8.90 -1.25 9.34
CA TYR A 139 10.34 -1.48 9.43
C TYR A 139 11.13 -0.59 8.46
N LEU A 140 10.81 -0.62 7.16
CA LEU A 140 11.57 0.07 6.11
C LEU A 140 11.63 1.58 6.32
N ILE A 141 10.56 2.21 6.84
CA ILE A 141 10.51 3.66 7.07
C ILE A 141 11.45 4.14 8.20
N LYS A 142 12.01 3.23 8.98
CA LYS A 142 12.96 3.54 10.08
C LYS A 142 14.42 3.34 9.64
N LEU A 143 14.65 2.74 8.48
CA LEU A 143 16.00 2.46 8.01
C LEU A 143 16.69 3.73 7.50
N PRO A 144 18.00 3.90 7.78
CA PRO A 144 18.79 4.93 7.16
C PRO A 144 19.08 4.61 5.69
N ASP A 145 19.34 5.64 4.89
CA ASP A 145 19.58 5.52 3.44
C ASP A 145 20.69 4.52 3.09
N GLY A 146 21.77 4.46 3.86
CA GLY A 146 22.85 3.48 3.64
C GLY A 146 22.38 2.03 3.70
N LYS A 147 21.42 1.72 4.59
CA LYS A 147 20.80 0.38 4.68
C LYS A 147 19.86 0.13 3.51
N LEU A 148 19.05 1.11 3.13
CA LEU A 148 18.16 1.02 1.96
C LEU A 148 18.95 0.82 0.66
N ASN A 149 20.08 1.52 0.51
CA ASN A 149 20.98 1.38 -0.63
C ASN A 149 21.59 -0.03 -0.70
N ALA A 150 22.09 -0.56 0.42
CA ALA A 150 22.62 -1.91 0.48
C ALA A 150 21.57 -2.96 0.11
N ILE A 151 20.33 -2.78 0.58
CA ILE A 151 19.18 -3.62 0.21
C ILE A 151 18.95 -3.59 -1.31
N ILE A 152 18.82 -2.39 -1.90
CA ILE A 152 18.52 -2.24 -3.33
C ILE A 152 19.66 -2.79 -4.20
N GLN A 153 20.92 -2.48 -3.87
CA GLN A 153 22.09 -3.00 -4.59
C GLN A 153 22.12 -4.54 -4.55
N SER A 154 21.75 -5.13 -3.41
CA SER A 154 21.67 -6.58 -3.29
C SER A 154 20.53 -7.21 -4.11
N ALA A 155 19.43 -6.47 -4.28
CA ALA A 155 18.28 -6.89 -5.08
C ALA A 155 18.46 -6.61 -6.58
N ALA A 156 19.38 -5.72 -6.96
CA ALA A 156 19.67 -5.38 -8.35
C ALA A 156 20.21 -6.56 -9.17
N SER A 157 20.76 -7.59 -8.50
CA SER A 157 21.18 -8.84 -9.14
C SER A 157 20.01 -9.78 -9.47
N LEU A 158 18.78 -9.47 -9.06
CA LEU A 158 17.60 -10.29 -9.33
C LEU A 158 16.96 -9.92 -10.66
N ASN A 159 16.42 -10.92 -11.35
CA ASN A 159 15.65 -10.70 -12.56
C ASN A 159 14.34 -9.97 -12.23
N LEU A 160 14.27 -8.68 -12.57
CA LEU A 160 13.11 -7.82 -12.30
C LEU A 160 11.86 -8.18 -13.09
N LYS A 161 11.94 -9.10 -14.08
CA LYS A 161 10.77 -9.56 -14.85
C LYS A 161 9.73 -10.28 -13.99
N GLU A 162 10.11 -10.79 -12.81
CA GLU A 162 9.23 -11.44 -11.83
C GLU A 162 9.21 -10.71 -10.47
N PHE A 163 9.35 -9.38 -10.49
CA PHE A 163 9.47 -8.60 -9.26
C PHE A 163 8.11 -8.44 -8.55
N SER A 164 7.82 -9.35 -7.63
CA SER A 164 6.73 -9.21 -6.67
C SER A 164 7.23 -8.65 -5.33
N THR A 165 6.34 -8.07 -4.54
CA THR A 165 6.64 -7.66 -3.15
C THR A 165 7.19 -8.85 -2.34
N LEU A 166 6.68 -10.06 -2.58
CA LEU A 166 7.18 -11.30 -1.98
C LEU A 166 8.62 -11.65 -2.38
N SER A 167 8.97 -11.46 -3.65
CA SER A 167 10.33 -11.71 -4.15
C SER A 167 11.34 -10.77 -3.48
N LEU A 168 10.99 -9.49 -3.36
CA LEU A 168 11.79 -8.50 -2.63
C LEU A 168 11.97 -8.89 -1.15
N ILE A 169 10.90 -9.36 -0.49
CA ILE A 169 10.94 -9.79 0.91
C ILE A 169 11.83 -11.02 1.09
N LYS A 170 11.71 -12.02 0.21
CA LYS A 170 12.55 -13.23 0.29
C LYS A 170 14.02 -12.89 0.18
N GLU A 171 14.38 -11.98 -0.72
CA GLU A 171 15.77 -11.55 -0.88
C GLU A 171 16.26 -10.76 0.34
N LEU A 172 15.44 -9.84 0.83
CA LEU A 172 15.66 -9.08 2.05
C LEU A 172 15.99 -10.00 3.25
N MET A 173 15.20 -11.06 3.44
CA MET A 173 15.41 -12.03 4.53
C MET A 173 16.67 -12.88 4.32
N LYS A 174 16.89 -13.37 3.09
CA LYS A 174 18.05 -14.23 2.76
C LYS A 174 19.38 -13.54 3.05
N ARG A 175 19.47 -12.24 2.75
CA ARG A 175 20.74 -11.48 2.87
C ARG A 175 20.88 -10.68 4.15
N ASN A 176 19.79 -10.48 4.89
CA ASN A 176 19.84 -9.86 6.20
C ASN A 176 19.12 -10.75 7.23
N PRO A 177 19.74 -11.81 7.77
CA PRO A 177 19.12 -12.69 8.76
C PRO A 177 18.65 -11.93 10.02
N LYS A 178 19.33 -10.82 10.38
CA LYS A 178 18.89 -9.92 11.46
C LYS A 178 17.54 -9.28 11.17
N LEU A 179 17.20 -9.02 9.90
CA LEU A 179 15.86 -8.57 9.50
C LEU A 179 14.78 -9.55 9.92
N VAL A 180 15.03 -10.86 9.79
CA VAL A 180 14.06 -11.89 10.17
C VAL A 180 13.80 -11.83 11.67
N VAL A 181 14.86 -11.66 12.47
CA VAL A 181 14.77 -11.49 13.93
C VAL A 181 14.06 -10.18 14.29
N GLU A 182 14.37 -9.08 13.62
CA GLU A 182 13.75 -7.77 13.84
C GLU A 182 12.27 -7.75 13.43
N LEU A 183 11.89 -8.41 12.32
CA LEU A 183 10.50 -8.57 11.90
C LEU A 183 9.74 -9.51 12.85
N ALA A 184 10.38 -10.56 13.37
CA ALA A 184 9.79 -11.43 14.39
C ALA A 184 9.57 -10.68 15.71
N ALA A 185 10.53 -9.87 16.15
CA ALA A 185 10.40 -9.00 17.33
C ALA A 185 9.34 -7.91 17.13
N LEU A 186 9.24 -7.33 15.93
CA LEU A 186 8.17 -6.39 15.58
C LEU A 186 6.81 -7.09 15.63
N LYS A 187 6.70 -8.33 15.12
CA LYS A 187 5.47 -9.13 15.22
C LYS A 187 5.09 -9.43 16.67
N ALA A 188 6.07 -9.71 17.54
CA ALA A 188 5.85 -10.01 18.96
C ALA A 188 5.47 -8.79 19.81
N SER A 189 6.04 -7.61 19.51
CA SER A 189 5.72 -6.35 20.21
C SER A 189 4.39 -5.71 19.81
N LEU A 190 3.74 -6.27 18.78
CA LEU A 190 2.45 -5.82 18.24
C LEU A 190 1.33 -6.85 18.47
N GLY A 191 1.63 -7.94 19.18
CA GLY A 191 0.70 -9.02 19.58
C GLY A 191 0.13 -8.79 20.97
#